data_AF-A0A3P7ZFG0-F1
#
_entry.id   AF-A0A3P7ZFG0-F1
#
_cell.length_a   1.000
_cell.length_b   1.000
_cell.length_c   1.000
_cell.angle_alpha   90.00
_cell.angle_beta   90.00
_cell.angle_gamma   90.00
#
_symmetry.space_group_name_H-M   'P 1'
#
loop_
_entity.id
_entity.type
_entity.pdbx_description
1 polymer ?
#
loop_
_entity_poly.entity_id
_entity_poly.type
_entity_poly.pdbx_seq_one_letter_code
_entity_poly.pdbx_strand_id
1 'polypeptide(L)'
;MLSIPGQVFKRVLLNRMKDAVDAQLRDQQAGFRKDRLCTDQIATLRIIVEQSVEWNSSLYINFIDYEKPVDSVDRRTLWKLIRHYGVPEKIVNIIQNSYDGLHCKVVHGGQLTDAFQVRTGVRQGCLLSPFLFLLVVDWIMKTSTSEGKHGIQWTARNQLDNLDFADDLTLLSHTHEQMQMKTASVAAVSASVGLSIHKGKMKVLKFKTKNNNPITLDGETLENVQSFTYLGSIIDEQGGSDADVKARIGKARTAFLQLKNIWNSKQLSINIKVRIFNTNVKAVLLYGAETWRTTTTTN
;
A
#
# COMPACT_ATOMS: atom_id res chain seq x y z
N MET A 1 -1.80 -8.46 22.93
CA MET A 1 -1.87 -9.44 21.82
C MET A 1 -3.14 -10.27 21.96
N LEU A 2 -3.78 -10.67 20.86
CA LEU A 2 -4.89 -11.64 20.90
C LEU A 2 -4.39 -13.01 21.37
N SER A 3 -5.23 -13.73 22.10
CA SER A 3 -4.95 -15.14 22.47
C SER A 3 -4.89 -16.03 21.23
N ILE A 4 -4.16 -17.15 21.31
CA ILE A 4 -4.09 -18.14 20.23
C ILE A 4 -5.48 -18.62 19.79
N PRO A 5 -6.40 -19.01 20.70
CA PRO A 5 -7.78 -19.37 20.31
C PRO A 5 -8.49 -18.22 19.59
N GLY A 6 -8.29 -16.97 20.03
CA GLY A 6 -8.83 -15.79 19.38
C GLY A 6 -8.32 -15.63 17.94
N GLN A 7 -7.03 -15.85 17.70
CA GLN A 7 -6.47 -15.79 16.35
C GLN A 7 -7.00 -16.91 15.44
N VAL A 8 -7.10 -18.15 15.96
CA VAL A 8 -7.68 -19.27 15.22
C VAL A 8 -9.13 -18.98 14.84
N PHE A 9 -9.93 -18.48 15.79
CA PHE A 9 -11.32 -18.10 15.53
C PHE A 9 -11.42 -17.00 14.46
N LYS A 10 -10.55 -15.98 14.51
CA LYS A 10 -10.49 -14.92 13.51
C LYS A 10 -10.11 -15.43 12.12
N ARG A 11 -9.21 -16.40 12.03
CA ARG A 11 -8.87 -17.08 10.77
C ARG A 11 -10.07 -17.86 10.20
N VAL A 12 -10.83 -18.55 11.04
CA VAL A 12 -12.06 -19.25 10.62
C VAL A 12 -13.09 -18.26 10.06
N LEU A 13 -13.33 -17.13 10.74
CA LEU A 13 -14.23 -16.09 10.23
C LEU A 13 -13.75 -15.54 8.89
N LEU A 14 -12.47 -15.19 8.77
CA LEU A 14 -11.88 -14.71 7.52
C LEU A 14 -12.11 -15.71 6.38
N ASN A 15 -11.78 -16.98 6.59
CA ASN A 15 -11.93 -18.02 5.55
C ASN A 15 -13.38 -18.24 5.11
N ARG A 16 -14.38 -17.93 5.96
CA ARG A 16 -15.80 -18.05 5.60
C ARG A 16 -16.31 -16.91 4.72
N MET A 17 -15.65 -15.75 4.75
CA MET A 17 -16.11 -14.55 4.03
C MET A 17 -15.25 -14.19 2.83
N LYS A 18 -13.93 -14.47 2.91
CA LYS A 18 -12.94 -13.89 2.00
C LYS A 18 -13.28 -14.13 0.53
N ASP A 19 -13.68 -15.35 0.15
CA ASP A 19 -13.84 -15.68 -1.28
C ASP A 19 -15.09 -15.01 -1.86
N ALA A 20 -16.18 -14.93 -1.09
CA ALA A 20 -17.42 -14.27 -1.50
C ALA A 20 -17.29 -12.74 -1.57
N VAL A 21 -16.48 -12.15 -0.68
CA VAL A 21 -16.25 -10.70 -0.64
C VAL A 21 -15.19 -10.30 -1.67
N ASP A 22 -14.14 -11.10 -1.88
CA ASP A 22 -13.08 -10.81 -2.85
C ASP A 22 -13.61 -10.63 -4.27
N ALA A 23 -14.65 -11.39 -4.64
CA ALA A 23 -15.36 -11.26 -5.92
C ALA A 23 -16.04 -9.88 -6.13
N GLN A 24 -16.23 -9.08 -5.08
CA GLN A 24 -16.83 -7.75 -5.15
C GLN A 24 -15.79 -6.61 -5.11
N LEU A 25 -14.53 -6.92 -4.79
CA LEU A 25 -13.45 -5.95 -4.67
C LEU A 25 -12.92 -5.54 -6.04
N ARG A 26 -12.48 -4.29 -6.16
CA ARG A 26 -11.87 -3.78 -7.39
C ARG A 26 -10.54 -4.47 -7.69
N ASP A 27 -10.20 -4.60 -8.97
CA ASP A 27 -8.95 -5.22 -9.40
C ASP A 27 -7.69 -4.39 -9.10
N GLN A 28 -7.85 -3.10 -8.86
CA GLN A 28 -6.73 -2.18 -8.59
C GLN A 28 -6.11 -2.41 -7.21
N GLN A 29 -6.87 -2.99 -6.28
CA GLN A 29 -6.41 -3.30 -4.94
C GLN A 29 -5.80 -4.70 -4.89
N ALA A 30 -4.50 -4.79 -4.62
CA ALA A 30 -3.74 -6.04 -4.57
C ALA A 30 -3.34 -6.50 -3.16
N GLY A 31 -3.39 -5.60 -2.17
CA GLY A 31 -2.97 -5.91 -0.80
C GLY A 31 -3.81 -7.01 -0.15
N PHE A 32 -3.14 -7.96 0.50
CA PHE A 32 -3.76 -9.08 1.23
C PHE A 32 -4.67 -10.00 0.40
N ARG A 33 -4.56 -9.97 -0.92
CA ARG A 33 -5.35 -10.79 -1.83
C ARG A 33 -4.53 -11.94 -2.39
N LYS A 34 -5.21 -13.03 -2.70
CA LYS A 34 -4.58 -14.22 -3.27
C LYS A 34 -4.11 -13.91 -4.70
N ASP A 35 -2.95 -14.45 -5.07
CA ASP A 35 -2.41 -14.37 -6.43
C ASP A 35 -2.18 -12.93 -6.94
N ARG A 36 -1.94 -11.99 -6.02
CA ARG A 36 -1.60 -10.59 -6.31
C ARG A 36 -0.37 -10.19 -5.49
N LEU A 37 0.72 -9.83 -6.15
CA LEU A 37 2.01 -9.55 -5.53
C LEU A 37 2.35 -8.06 -5.56
N CYS A 38 3.22 -7.62 -4.65
CA CYS A 38 3.79 -6.27 -4.72
C CYS A 38 4.50 -6.03 -6.06
N THR A 39 5.13 -7.07 -6.60
CA THR A 39 5.92 -6.99 -7.83
C THR A 39 5.04 -6.81 -9.07
N ASP A 40 3.81 -7.31 -9.07
CA ASP A 40 2.82 -7.03 -10.12
C ASP A 40 2.46 -5.53 -10.15
N GLN A 41 2.29 -4.92 -8.97
CA GLN A 41 1.99 -3.49 -8.83
C GLN A 41 3.18 -2.61 -9.23
N ILE A 42 4.40 -2.99 -8.83
CA ILE A 42 5.63 -2.32 -9.24
C ILE A 42 5.79 -2.40 -10.76
N ALA A 43 5.64 -3.59 -11.35
CA ALA A 43 5.75 -3.79 -12.80
C ALA A 43 4.71 -2.95 -13.56
N THR A 44 3.45 -2.96 -13.10
CA THR A 44 2.37 -2.17 -13.72
C THR A 44 2.72 -0.68 -13.72
N LEU A 45 3.15 -0.14 -12.58
CA LEU A 45 3.53 1.27 -12.48
C LEU A 45 4.73 1.62 -13.37
N ARG A 46 5.74 0.74 -13.44
CA ARG A 46 6.90 0.93 -14.32
C ARG A 46 6.49 0.97 -15.79
N ILE A 47 5.65 0.05 -16.24
CA ILE A 47 5.14 0.02 -17.62
C ILE A 47 4.40 1.32 -17.95
N ILE A 48 3.57 1.82 -17.03
CA ILE A 48 2.85 3.09 -17.20
C ILE A 48 3.81 4.26 -17.36
N VAL A 49 4.83 4.33 -16.50
CA VAL A 49 5.86 5.37 -16.56
C VAL A 49 6.66 5.29 -17.87
N GLU A 50 7.09 4.09 -18.26
CA GLU A 50 7.85 3.85 -19.48
C GLU A 50 7.05 4.28 -20.72
N GLN A 51 5.77 3.88 -20.83
CA GLN A 51 4.90 4.30 -21.93
C GLN A 51 4.66 5.81 -21.96
N SER A 52 4.47 6.44 -20.79
CA SER A 52 4.36 7.91 -20.70
C SER A 52 5.62 8.60 -21.22
N VAL A 53 6.79 8.08 -20.87
CA VAL A 53 8.09 8.62 -21.33
C VAL A 53 8.27 8.40 -22.83
N GLU A 54 8.00 7.20 -23.34
CA GLU A 54 8.17 6.80 -24.74
C GLU A 54 7.24 7.58 -25.68
N TRP A 55 5.97 7.74 -25.31
CA TRP A 55 4.99 8.45 -26.14
C TRP A 55 4.91 9.94 -25.85
N ASN A 56 5.80 10.46 -25.00
CA ASN A 56 5.78 11.86 -24.57
C ASN A 56 4.41 12.32 -24.05
N SER A 57 3.71 11.42 -23.35
CA SER A 57 2.38 11.66 -22.78
C SER A 57 2.49 12.13 -21.34
N SER A 58 1.76 13.17 -20.96
CA SER A 58 1.76 13.66 -19.58
C SER A 58 1.22 12.61 -18.62
N LEU A 59 1.86 12.49 -17.46
CA LEU A 59 1.42 11.61 -16.38
C LEU A 59 1.69 12.27 -15.03
N TYR A 60 0.67 12.23 -14.19
CA TYR A 60 0.72 12.61 -12.78
C TYR A 60 0.50 11.36 -11.96
N ILE A 61 1.35 11.17 -10.96
CA ILE A 61 1.26 10.09 -9.99
C ILE A 61 1.24 10.72 -8.60
N ASN A 62 0.19 10.49 -7.83
CA ASN A 62 0.09 10.98 -6.46
C ASN A 62 0.06 9.80 -5.48
N PHE A 63 1.08 9.72 -4.63
CA PHE A 63 1.19 8.70 -3.60
C PHE A 63 0.52 9.21 -2.33
N ILE A 64 -0.54 8.53 -1.90
CA ILE A 64 -1.31 8.86 -0.70
C ILE A 64 -0.77 8.06 0.48
N ASP A 65 -0.54 8.74 1.60
CA ASP A 65 -0.17 8.13 2.88
C ASP A 65 -1.22 8.55 3.92
N TYR A 66 -1.61 7.62 4.79
CA TYR A 66 -2.58 7.90 5.86
C TYR A 66 -1.90 8.06 7.22
N GLU A 67 -2.49 8.90 8.07
CA GLU A 67 -2.12 8.98 9.47
C GLU A 67 -2.69 7.78 10.25
N LYS A 68 -1.82 6.85 10.63
CA LYS A 68 -2.15 5.67 11.45
C LYS A 68 -3.39 4.93 10.93
N PRO A 69 -3.41 4.49 9.66
CA PRO A 69 -4.62 4.02 8.97
C PRO A 69 -5.36 2.91 9.73
N VAL A 70 -4.62 1.98 10.32
CA VAL A 70 -5.16 0.84 11.08
C VAL A 70 -5.84 1.29 12.37
N ASP A 71 -5.38 2.35 13.01
CA ASP A 71 -5.88 2.82 14.31
C ASP A 71 -7.04 3.83 14.17
N SER A 72 -7.20 4.44 13.00
CA SER A 72 -8.07 5.61 12.79
C SER A 72 -9.48 5.26 12.30
N VAL A 73 -9.68 4.12 11.62
CA VAL A 73 -10.98 3.74 11.01
C VAL A 73 -12.17 3.91 11.97
N ASP A 74 -13.22 4.59 11.53
CA ASP A 74 -14.47 4.66 12.27
C ASP A 74 -15.19 3.31 12.27
N ARG A 75 -15.41 2.76 13.46
CA ARG A 75 -16.02 1.42 13.60
C ARG A 75 -17.47 1.39 13.17
N ARG A 76 -18.24 2.47 13.36
CA ARG A 76 -19.66 2.50 12.97
C ARG A 76 -19.79 2.39 11.47
N THR A 77 -18.95 3.11 10.73
CA THR A 77 -18.87 3.03 9.28
C THR A 77 -18.33 1.69 8.83
N LEU A 78 -17.29 1.14 9.50
CA LEU A 78 -16.78 -0.20 9.18
C LEU A 78 -17.87 -1.28 9.24
N TRP A 79 -18.74 -1.28 10.26
CA TRP A 79 -19.84 -2.25 10.35
C TRP A 79 -20.84 -2.10 9.21
N LYS A 80 -21.09 -0.87 8.73
CA LYS A 80 -21.95 -0.62 7.57
C LYS A 80 -21.28 -1.13 6.28
N LEU A 81 -19.98 -0.91 6.13
CA LEU A 81 -19.21 -1.37 4.97
C LEU A 81 -19.20 -2.89 4.87
N ILE A 82 -18.94 -3.59 5.98
CA ILE A 82 -18.94 -5.05 5.98
C ILE A 82 -20.30 -5.61 5.52
N ARG A 83 -21.41 -5.00 5.95
CA ARG A 83 -22.76 -5.34 5.45
C ARG A 83 -22.93 -5.02 3.96
N HIS A 84 -22.43 -3.86 3.52
CA HIS A 84 -22.48 -3.44 2.11
C HIS A 84 -21.79 -4.44 1.17
N TYR A 85 -20.68 -5.03 1.60
CA TYR A 85 -19.99 -6.10 0.86
C TYR A 85 -20.63 -7.49 1.00
N GLY A 86 -21.87 -7.57 1.50
CA GLY A 86 -22.67 -8.80 1.51
C GLY A 86 -22.35 -9.78 2.63
N VAL A 87 -21.60 -9.37 3.66
CA VAL A 87 -21.36 -10.24 4.82
C VAL A 87 -22.64 -10.36 5.66
N PRO A 88 -23.09 -11.59 5.99
CA PRO A 88 -24.31 -11.80 6.77
C PRO A 88 -24.28 -11.13 8.16
N GLU A 89 -25.43 -10.60 8.60
CA GLU A 89 -25.59 -9.88 9.87
C GLU A 89 -25.06 -10.66 11.08
N LYS A 90 -25.27 -11.98 11.10
CA LYS A 90 -24.76 -12.85 12.16
C LYS A 90 -23.23 -12.78 12.29
N ILE A 91 -22.52 -12.74 11.16
CA ILE A 91 -21.05 -12.64 11.16
C ILE A 91 -20.63 -11.21 11.54
N VAL A 92 -21.32 -10.19 11.04
CA VAL A 92 -21.08 -8.78 11.41
C VAL A 92 -21.18 -8.61 12.93
N ASN A 93 -22.22 -9.14 13.56
CA ASN A 93 -22.42 -9.07 15.00
C ASN A 93 -21.30 -9.79 15.77
N ILE A 94 -20.84 -10.95 15.31
CA ILE A 94 -19.70 -11.66 15.92
C ILE A 94 -18.43 -10.81 15.83
N ILE A 95 -18.19 -10.16 14.70
CA ILE A 95 -17.04 -9.28 14.52
C ILE A 95 -17.19 -8.06 15.43
N GLN A 96 -18.32 -7.35 15.39
CA GLN A 96 -18.58 -6.17 16.21
C GLN A 96 -18.43 -6.46 17.71
N ASN A 97 -19.06 -7.52 18.22
CA ASN A 97 -18.94 -7.94 19.62
C ASN A 97 -17.49 -8.21 20.02
N SER A 98 -16.68 -8.69 19.07
CA SER A 98 -15.27 -8.90 19.35
C SER A 98 -14.49 -7.61 19.52
N TYR A 99 -14.99 -6.45 19.06
CA TYR A 99 -14.35 -5.13 19.19
C TYR A 99 -14.88 -4.30 20.37
N ASP A 100 -16.05 -4.64 20.90
CA ASP A 100 -16.70 -3.89 21.98
C ASP A 100 -15.95 -4.04 23.32
N GLY A 101 -16.01 -3.00 24.15
CA GLY A 101 -15.43 -3.00 25.50
C GLY A 101 -13.90 -3.11 25.56
N LEU A 102 -13.20 -2.95 24.43
CA LEU A 102 -11.75 -3.11 24.36
C LEU A 102 -10.99 -2.10 25.19
N HIS A 103 -10.05 -2.60 25.98
CA HIS A 103 -9.06 -1.79 26.68
C HIS A 103 -7.65 -2.20 26.26
N CYS A 104 -6.75 -1.23 26.12
CA CYS A 104 -5.35 -1.43 25.79
C CYS A 104 -4.47 -0.79 26.87
N LYS A 105 -3.28 -1.38 27.05
CA LYS A 105 -2.18 -0.82 27.82
C LYS A 105 -0.92 -0.89 26.96
N VAL A 106 -0.09 0.13 27.00
CA VAL A 106 1.15 0.20 26.23
C VAL A 106 2.32 0.04 27.18
N VAL A 107 3.37 -0.66 26.76
CA VAL A 107 4.64 -0.69 27.49
C VAL A 107 5.50 0.44 26.97
N HIS A 108 5.86 1.39 27.82
CA HIS A 108 6.74 2.52 27.51
C HIS A 108 7.82 2.62 28.58
N GLY A 109 9.10 2.57 28.17
CA GLY A 109 10.22 2.60 29.12
C GLY A 109 10.26 1.41 30.10
N GLY A 110 9.73 0.25 29.71
CA GLY A 110 9.62 -0.93 30.58
C GLY A 110 8.47 -0.87 31.58
N GLN A 111 7.71 0.23 31.62
CA GLN A 111 6.53 0.40 32.47
C GLN A 111 5.25 0.28 31.65
N LEU A 112 4.19 -0.20 32.28
CA LEU A 112 2.88 -0.36 31.66
C LEU A 112 2.04 0.91 31.92
N THR A 113 1.46 1.49 30.87
CA THR A 113 0.53 2.62 31.01
C THR A 113 -0.78 2.20 31.68
N ASP A 114 -1.56 3.19 32.11
CA ASP A 114 -2.96 2.97 32.46
C ASP A 114 -3.76 2.40 31.28
N ALA A 115 -4.83 1.68 31.61
CA ALA A 115 -5.74 1.13 30.61
C ALA A 115 -6.56 2.26 29.99
N PHE A 116 -6.60 2.31 28.67
CA PHE A 116 -7.50 3.18 27.93
C PHE A 116 -8.40 2.36 27.01
N GLN A 117 -9.61 2.87 26.80
CA GLN A 117 -10.58 2.21 25.93
C GLN A 117 -10.23 2.45 24.45
N VAL A 118 -10.21 1.40 23.65
CA VAL A 118 -9.96 1.49 22.19
C VAL A 118 -11.29 1.64 21.46
N ARG A 119 -11.55 2.83 20.90
CA ARG A 119 -12.82 3.18 20.27
C ARG A 119 -12.80 3.16 18.73
N THR A 120 -11.65 3.37 18.12
CA THR A 120 -11.45 3.43 16.67
C THR A 120 -10.54 2.29 16.19
N GLY A 121 -10.40 2.20 14.88
CA GLY A 121 -9.43 1.33 14.23
C GLY A 121 -9.81 -0.15 14.23
N VAL A 122 -9.05 -0.87 13.43
CA VAL A 122 -8.97 -2.33 13.44
C VAL A 122 -7.79 -2.77 14.31
N ARG A 123 -7.78 -4.02 14.76
CA ARG A 123 -6.74 -4.49 15.69
C ARG A 123 -5.44 -4.83 14.97
N GLN A 124 -4.35 -4.13 15.28
CA GLN A 124 -3.03 -4.52 14.79
C GLN A 124 -2.66 -5.96 15.24
N GLY A 125 -2.09 -6.74 14.34
CA GLY A 125 -1.71 -8.14 14.59
C GLY A 125 -2.86 -9.15 14.62
N CYS A 126 -4.12 -8.73 14.40
CA CYS A 126 -5.24 -9.65 14.24
C CYS A 126 -5.34 -10.15 12.80
N LEU A 127 -5.48 -11.46 12.59
CA LEU A 127 -5.57 -12.05 11.25
C LEU A 127 -6.75 -11.56 10.41
N LEU A 128 -7.81 -11.05 11.04
CA LEU A 128 -8.99 -10.52 10.35
C LEU A 128 -8.83 -9.03 9.97
N SER A 129 -8.03 -8.27 10.71
CA SER A 129 -7.94 -6.81 10.55
C SER A 129 -7.46 -6.35 9.17
N PRO A 130 -6.45 -6.98 8.52
CA PRO A 130 -6.06 -6.60 7.17
C PRO A 130 -7.21 -6.69 6.18
N PHE A 131 -8.04 -7.73 6.27
CA PHE A 131 -9.22 -7.89 5.42
C PHE A 131 -10.29 -6.84 5.72
N LEU A 132 -10.52 -6.47 6.99
CA LEU A 132 -11.46 -5.40 7.32
C LEU A 132 -11.00 -4.05 6.78
N PHE A 133 -9.70 -3.75 6.90
CA PHE A 133 -9.11 -2.52 6.37
C PHE A 133 -9.16 -2.48 4.85
N LEU A 134 -8.96 -3.62 4.19
CA LEU A 134 -9.11 -3.76 2.74
C LEU A 134 -10.47 -3.26 2.23
N LEU A 135 -11.57 -3.57 2.94
CA LEU A 135 -12.91 -3.12 2.57
C LEU A 135 -13.08 -1.60 2.68
N VAL A 136 -12.41 -0.98 3.65
CA VAL A 136 -12.41 0.47 3.84
C VAL A 136 -11.71 1.14 2.66
N VAL A 137 -10.50 0.68 2.33
CA VAL A 137 -9.73 1.21 1.20
C VAL A 137 -10.48 1.01 -0.12
N ASP A 138 -11.01 -0.19 -0.36
CA ASP A 138 -11.76 -0.46 -1.58
C ASP A 138 -12.99 0.45 -1.69
N TRP A 139 -13.71 0.68 -0.60
CA TRP A 139 -14.85 1.59 -0.59
C TRP A 139 -14.46 3.04 -0.84
N ILE A 140 -13.37 3.52 -0.21
CA ILE A 140 -12.86 4.89 -0.42
C ILE A 140 -12.62 5.10 -1.90
N MET A 141 -11.88 4.18 -2.50
CA MET A 141 -11.44 4.32 -3.86
C MET A 141 -12.59 4.09 -4.85
N LYS A 142 -13.46 3.11 -4.63
CA LYS A 142 -14.68 2.90 -5.42
C LYS A 142 -15.58 4.13 -5.43
N THR A 143 -15.72 4.80 -4.29
CA THR A 143 -16.57 5.98 -4.15
C THR A 143 -15.90 7.20 -4.78
N SER A 144 -14.62 7.45 -4.46
CA SER A 144 -13.89 8.64 -4.93
C SER A 144 -13.58 8.65 -6.42
N THR A 145 -13.51 7.48 -7.07
CA THR A 145 -13.27 7.35 -8.52
C THR A 145 -14.52 6.95 -9.31
N SER A 146 -15.71 6.97 -8.69
CA SER A 146 -16.96 6.59 -9.38
C SER A 146 -17.45 7.66 -10.36
N GLU A 147 -17.12 8.93 -10.10
CA GLU A 147 -17.56 10.07 -10.89
C GLU A 147 -16.46 10.53 -11.85
N GLY A 148 -16.74 10.41 -13.15
CA GLY A 148 -15.90 10.92 -14.21
C GLY A 148 -14.77 9.98 -14.66
N LYS A 149 -14.21 10.29 -15.83
CA LYS A 149 -13.13 9.55 -16.48
C LYS A 149 -11.80 10.27 -16.25
N HIS A 150 -11.31 10.19 -15.02
CA HIS A 150 -10.16 10.95 -14.52
C HIS A 150 -8.85 10.14 -14.45
N GLY A 151 -8.91 8.86 -14.82
CA GLY A 151 -7.76 7.96 -14.86
C GLY A 151 -6.97 8.05 -16.16
N ILE A 152 -5.91 7.26 -16.26
CA ILE A 152 -5.16 7.11 -17.50
C ILE A 152 -5.86 6.14 -18.44
N GLN A 153 -5.73 6.32 -19.75
CA GLN A 153 -6.30 5.37 -20.71
C GLN A 153 -5.52 4.05 -20.64
N TRP A 154 -6.19 2.95 -20.24
CA TRP A 154 -5.55 1.64 -20.06
C TRP A 154 -5.81 0.69 -21.23
N THR A 155 -7.05 0.64 -21.68
CA THR A 155 -7.46 -0.10 -22.90
C THR A 155 -8.39 0.77 -23.72
N ALA A 156 -8.83 0.36 -24.91
CA ALA A 156 -9.78 1.13 -25.71
C ALA A 156 -11.09 1.52 -24.97
N ARG A 157 -11.48 0.78 -23.92
CA ARG A 157 -12.74 1.00 -23.21
C ARG A 157 -12.59 1.38 -21.73
N ASN A 158 -11.44 1.09 -21.13
CA ASN A 158 -11.24 1.25 -19.69
C ASN A 158 -10.14 2.27 -19.39
N GLN A 159 -10.34 2.99 -18.29
CA GLN A 159 -9.31 3.81 -17.67
C GLN A 159 -8.82 3.15 -16.38
N LEU A 160 -7.59 3.49 -16.01
CA LEU A 160 -6.98 3.07 -14.76
C LEU A 160 -6.79 4.30 -13.87
N ASP A 161 -7.54 4.35 -12.79
CA ASP A 161 -7.51 5.48 -11.87
C ASP A 161 -6.41 5.39 -10.83
N ASN A 162 -6.06 4.18 -10.42
CA ASN A 162 -5.21 3.98 -9.27
C ASN A 162 -4.58 2.57 -9.25
N LEU A 163 -3.54 2.45 -8.44
CA LEU A 163 -2.88 1.21 -8.07
C LEU A 163 -2.76 1.19 -6.56
N ASP A 164 -3.34 0.18 -5.89
CA ASP A 164 -3.37 0.14 -4.43
C ASP A 164 -2.77 -1.17 -3.90
N PHE A 165 -1.98 -1.05 -2.84
CA PHE A 165 -1.52 -2.19 -2.05
C PHE A 165 -1.71 -1.90 -0.57
N ALA A 166 -2.78 -2.45 0.02
CA ALA A 166 -3.16 -2.15 1.40
C ALA A 166 -3.39 -0.64 1.58
N ASP A 167 -2.62 0.03 2.45
CA ASP A 167 -2.66 1.47 2.71
C ASP A 167 -1.84 2.31 1.73
N ASP A 168 -0.94 1.70 0.94
CA ASP A 168 -0.19 2.39 -0.11
C ASP A 168 -1.10 2.62 -1.32
N LEU A 169 -1.68 3.84 -1.45
CA LEU A 169 -2.53 4.19 -2.59
C LEU A 169 -1.77 5.06 -3.58
N THR A 170 -1.91 4.74 -4.87
CA THR A 170 -1.26 5.49 -5.95
C THR A 170 -2.31 5.95 -6.94
N LEU A 171 -2.57 7.25 -7.00
CA LEU A 171 -3.49 7.83 -7.98
C LEU A 171 -2.76 8.14 -9.29
N LEU A 172 -3.45 7.92 -10.40
CA LEU A 172 -2.94 8.14 -11.75
C LEU A 172 -3.85 9.10 -12.52
N SER A 173 -3.27 10.03 -13.26
CA SER A 173 -4.02 10.90 -14.17
C SER A 173 -3.13 11.53 -15.25
N HIS A 174 -3.72 11.97 -16.36
CA HIS A 174 -2.98 12.67 -17.42
C HIS A 174 -2.90 14.19 -17.21
N THR A 175 -3.83 14.77 -16.45
CA THR A 175 -3.93 16.23 -16.31
C THR A 175 -3.86 16.67 -14.86
N HIS A 176 -3.37 17.89 -14.65
CA HIS A 176 -3.29 18.51 -13.33
C HIS A 176 -4.67 18.65 -12.68
N GLU A 177 -5.68 19.11 -13.42
CA GLU A 177 -7.04 19.33 -12.92
C GLU A 177 -7.68 18.02 -12.43
N GLN A 178 -7.56 16.94 -13.22
CA GLN A 178 -8.07 15.63 -12.82
C GLN A 178 -7.34 15.09 -11.60
N MET A 179 -6.01 15.24 -11.52
CA MET A 179 -5.26 14.84 -10.33
C MET A 179 -5.68 15.65 -9.09
N GLN A 180 -5.91 16.95 -9.23
CA GLN A 180 -6.37 17.83 -8.16
C GLN A 180 -7.75 17.41 -7.65
N MET A 181 -8.71 17.15 -8.56
CA MET A 181 -10.05 16.67 -8.21
C MET A 181 -10.01 15.31 -7.51
N LYS A 182 -9.23 14.35 -8.03
CA LYS A 182 -9.08 13.02 -7.42
C LYS A 182 -8.50 13.10 -6.02
N THR A 183 -7.48 13.93 -5.84
CA THR A 183 -6.83 14.12 -4.53
C THR A 183 -7.84 14.66 -3.51
N ALA A 184 -8.63 15.67 -3.88
CA ALA A 184 -9.67 16.21 -3.01
C ALA A 184 -10.80 15.21 -2.73
N SER A 185 -11.23 14.46 -3.74
CA SER A 185 -12.26 13.42 -3.61
C SER A 185 -11.84 12.30 -2.66
N VAL A 186 -10.63 11.76 -2.83
CA VAL A 186 -10.07 10.75 -1.93
C VAL A 186 -9.97 11.29 -0.51
N ALA A 187 -9.50 12.51 -0.31
CA ALA A 187 -9.42 13.12 1.02
C ALA A 187 -10.80 13.23 1.71
N ALA A 188 -11.81 13.73 0.99
CA ALA A 188 -13.16 13.89 1.52
C ALA A 188 -13.80 12.54 1.87
N VAL A 189 -13.69 11.55 0.99
CA VAL A 189 -14.23 10.21 1.20
C VAL A 189 -13.49 9.50 2.35
N SER A 190 -12.16 9.61 2.43
CA SER A 190 -11.36 9.06 3.53
C SER A 190 -11.75 9.65 4.88
N ALA A 191 -11.97 10.97 4.96
CA ALA A 191 -12.42 11.61 6.19
C ALA A 191 -13.78 11.05 6.67
N SER A 192 -14.69 10.70 5.75
CA SER A 192 -16.00 10.13 6.10
C SER A 192 -15.95 8.74 6.75
N VAL A 193 -14.84 8.01 6.59
CA VAL A 193 -14.57 6.72 7.24
C VAL A 193 -13.57 6.84 8.40
N GLY A 194 -13.24 8.05 8.81
CA GLY A 194 -12.33 8.34 9.92
C GLY A 194 -10.84 8.25 9.56
N LEU A 195 -10.47 8.21 8.27
CA LEU A 195 -9.07 8.25 7.85
C LEU A 195 -8.63 9.69 7.51
N SER A 196 -7.49 10.08 8.06
CA SER A 196 -6.83 11.36 7.75
C SER A 196 -5.61 11.12 6.88
N ILE A 197 -5.45 11.92 5.83
CA ILE A 197 -4.29 11.86 4.94
C ILE A 197 -3.10 12.57 5.60
N HIS A 198 -1.93 11.93 5.57
CA HIS A 198 -0.68 12.50 6.05
C HIS A 198 -0.04 13.39 4.98
N LYS A 199 -0.49 14.64 4.90
CA LYS A 199 -0.10 15.62 3.86
C LYS A 199 1.42 15.72 3.65
N GLY A 200 2.21 15.79 4.72
CA GLY A 200 3.67 15.90 4.65
C GLY A 200 4.41 14.67 4.11
N LYS A 201 3.74 13.52 3.97
CA LYS A 201 4.29 12.28 3.41
C LYS A 201 3.78 11.99 2.00
N MET A 202 2.71 12.64 1.57
CA MET A 202 2.26 12.55 0.20
C MET A 202 3.32 13.10 -0.73
N LYS A 203 3.52 12.43 -1.86
CA LYS A 203 4.48 12.85 -2.88
C LYS A 203 3.81 12.79 -4.25
N VAL A 204 4.15 13.74 -5.10
CA VAL A 204 3.70 13.78 -6.49
C VAL A 204 4.88 13.57 -7.42
N LEU A 205 4.81 12.55 -8.28
CA LEU A 205 5.70 12.40 -9.43
C LEU A 205 4.99 12.91 -10.68
N LYS A 206 5.73 13.61 -11.53
CA LYS A 206 5.22 14.20 -12.77
C LYS A 206 6.12 13.79 -13.92
N PHE A 207 5.54 13.32 -15.01
CA PHE A 207 6.25 12.93 -16.22
C PHE A 207 5.71 13.71 -17.41
N LYS A 208 6.64 14.17 -18.27
CA LYS A 208 6.33 14.79 -19.57
C LYS A 208 5.25 15.88 -19.52
N THR A 209 5.17 16.61 -18.40
CA THR A 209 4.23 17.72 -18.24
C THR A 209 4.94 19.06 -18.32
N LYS A 210 4.29 20.04 -18.95
CA LYS A 210 4.73 21.45 -18.98
C LYS A 210 4.14 22.26 -17.83
N ASN A 211 3.18 21.69 -17.09
CA ASN A 211 2.44 22.40 -16.05
C ASN A 211 3.15 22.27 -14.70
N ASN A 212 3.64 23.41 -14.23
CA ASN A 212 4.38 23.55 -12.97
C ASN A 212 3.48 23.81 -11.76
N ASN A 213 2.16 23.92 -11.93
CA ASN A 213 1.24 24.15 -10.84
C ASN A 213 1.33 23.00 -9.82
N PRO A 214 1.44 23.31 -8.51
CA PRO A 214 1.42 22.29 -7.48
C PRO A 214 0.05 21.62 -7.39
N ILE A 215 0.03 20.37 -6.95
CA ILE A 215 -1.20 19.77 -6.42
C ILE A 215 -1.31 20.23 -4.96
N THR A 216 -2.50 20.64 -4.53
CA THR A 216 -2.73 21.13 -3.16
C THR A 216 -3.80 20.30 -2.46
N LEU A 217 -3.76 20.27 -1.13
CA LEU A 217 -4.81 19.67 -0.30
C LEU A 217 -5.01 20.54 0.94
N ASP A 218 -6.23 21.05 1.14
CA ASP A 218 -6.59 22.01 2.20
C ASP A 218 -5.67 23.24 2.26
N GLY A 219 -5.24 23.75 1.10
CA GLY A 219 -4.33 24.89 1.01
C GLY A 219 -2.84 24.57 1.20
N GLU A 220 -2.49 23.34 1.59
CA GLU A 220 -1.10 22.88 1.65
C GLU A 220 -0.64 22.35 0.28
N THR A 221 0.59 22.67 -0.12
CA THR A 221 1.18 22.17 -1.37
C THR A 221 1.81 20.80 -1.15
N LEU A 222 1.43 19.82 -1.97
CA LEU A 222 2.07 18.51 -1.98
C LEU A 222 3.45 18.60 -2.63
N GLU A 223 4.41 17.88 -2.06
CA GLU A 223 5.79 17.90 -2.55
C GLU A 223 5.91 17.17 -3.88
N ASN A 224 6.40 17.88 -4.90
CA ASN A 224 6.81 17.27 -6.17
C ASN A 224 8.22 16.68 -5.99
N VAL A 225 8.38 15.40 -6.31
CA VAL A 225 9.67 14.71 -6.22
C VAL A 225 10.14 14.26 -7.59
N GLN A 226 11.43 13.95 -7.71
CA GLN A 226 12.02 13.34 -8.92
C GLN A 226 12.11 11.80 -8.82
N SER A 227 12.00 11.26 -7.61
CA SER A 227 11.94 9.81 -7.39
C SER A 227 11.14 9.50 -6.13
N PHE A 228 10.54 8.31 -6.09
CA PHE A 228 9.78 7.81 -4.95
C PHE A 228 10.02 6.31 -4.74
N THR A 229 10.06 5.86 -3.48
CA THR A 229 10.18 4.42 -3.17
C THR A 229 8.77 3.82 -3.04
N TYR A 230 8.29 3.22 -4.13
CA TYR A 230 6.99 2.55 -4.19
C TYR A 230 7.14 1.05 -3.92
N LEU A 231 6.48 0.53 -2.87
CA LEU A 231 6.54 -0.89 -2.46
C LEU A 231 7.98 -1.44 -2.34
N GLY A 232 8.90 -0.55 -1.92
CA GLY A 232 10.32 -0.83 -1.76
C GLY A 232 11.18 -0.66 -3.01
N SER A 233 10.60 -0.45 -4.20
CA SER A 233 11.31 -0.21 -5.46
C SER A 233 11.31 1.29 -5.81
N ILE A 234 12.43 1.80 -6.33
CA ILE A 234 12.54 3.22 -6.72
C ILE A 234 11.94 3.43 -8.10
N ILE A 235 10.97 4.35 -8.18
CA ILE A 235 10.43 4.90 -9.42
C ILE A 235 11.01 6.31 -9.58
N ASP A 236 11.73 6.56 -10.67
CA ASP A 236 12.35 7.85 -10.98
C ASP A 236 11.71 8.52 -12.19
N GLU A 237 11.92 9.84 -12.33
CA GLU A 237 11.38 10.66 -13.41
C GLU A 237 11.92 10.28 -14.81
N GLN A 238 13.06 9.57 -14.86
CA GLN A 238 13.66 9.08 -16.11
C GLN A 238 12.96 7.82 -16.63
N GLY A 239 12.17 7.14 -15.79
CA GLY A 239 11.53 5.86 -16.12
C GLY A 239 12.52 4.69 -16.20
N GLY A 240 13.70 4.86 -15.62
CA GLY A 240 14.76 3.86 -15.62
C GLY A 240 14.66 2.87 -14.45
N SER A 241 15.54 1.87 -14.46
CA SER A 241 15.73 0.94 -13.33
C SER A 241 17.06 1.16 -12.60
N ASP A 242 17.94 2.02 -13.11
CA ASP A 242 19.31 2.19 -12.59
C ASP A 242 19.34 2.64 -11.13
N ALA A 243 18.48 3.59 -10.75
CA ALA A 243 18.37 4.07 -9.38
C ALA A 243 17.95 2.94 -8.43
N ASP A 244 16.97 2.12 -8.83
CA ASP A 244 16.50 0.98 -8.03
C ASP A 244 17.56 -0.11 -7.91
N VAL A 245 18.22 -0.47 -9.03
CA VAL A 245 19.32 -1.44 -9.04
C VAL A 245 20.43 -1.01 -8.10
N LYS A 246 20.84 0.27 -8.16
CA LYS A 246 21.86 0.82 -7.27
C LYS A 246 21.43 0.77 -5.80
N ALA A 247 20.17 1.11 -5.50
CA ALA A 247 19.63 1.03 -4.15
C ALA A 247 19.59 -0.42 -3.63
N ARG A 248 19.25 -1.39 -4.48
CA ARG A 248 19.19 -2.83 -4.16
C ARG A 248 20.57 -3.41 -3.88
N ILE A 249 21.57 -3.04 -4.69
CA ILE A 249 22.98 -3.36 -4.42
C ILE A 249 23.40 -2.78 -3.07
N GLY A 250 23.05 -1.53 -2.77
CA GLY A 250 23.31 -0.89 -1.48
C GLY A 250 22.71 -1.65 -0.30
N LYS A 251 21.40 -1.98 -0.37
CA LYS A 251 20.70 -2.75 0.66
C LYS A 251 21.32 -4.14 0.87
N ALA A 252 21.66 -4.84 -0.22
CA ALA A 252 22.31 -6.15 -0.16
C ALA A 252 23.71 -6.08 0.48
N ARG A 253 24.50 -5.04 0.15
CA ARG A 253 25.79 -4.80 0.82
C ARG A 253 25.62 -4.59 2.31
N THR A 254 24.64 -3.77 2.74
CA THR A 254 24.35 -3.58 4.16
C THR A 254 23.95 -4.89 4.85
N ALA A 255 23.06 -5.68 4.25
CA ALA A 255 22.66 -6.98 4.79
C ALA A 255 23.85 -7.95 4.92
N PHE A 256 24.74 -7.97 3.91
CA PHE A 256 25.97 -8.75 3.97
C PHE A 256 26.88 -8.29 5.11
N LEU A 257 27.09 -6.98 5.28
CA LEU A 257 27.95 -6.44 6.34
C LEU A 257 27.39 -6.71 7.75
N GLN A 258 26.07 -6.65 7.93
CA GLN A 258 25.42 -6.97 9.21
C GLN A 258 25.66 -8.43 9.64
N LEU A 259 25.87 -9.33 8.68
CA LEU A 259 26.14 -10.75 8.92
C LEU A 259 27.64 -11.08 9.05
N LYS A 260 28.52 -10.09 9.23
CA LYS A 260 29.99 -10.27 9.36
C LYS A 260 30.39 -11.39 10.34
N ASN A 261 29.71 -11.49 11.48
CA ASN A 261 29.99 -12.53 12.48
C ASN A 261 29.71 -13.95 11.96
N ILE A 262 28.68 -14.11 11.13
CA ILE A 262 28.35 -15.38 10.47
C ILE A 262 29.45 -15.76 9.47
N TRP A 263 29.91 -14.79 8.67
CA TRP A 263 30.96 -15.02 7.67
C TRP A 263 32.29 -15.40 8.31
N ASN A 264 32.63 -14.75 9.43
CA ASN A 264 33.87 -14.99 10.17
C ASN A 264 33.84 -16.23 11.07
N SER A 265 32.65 -16.77 11.38
CA SER A 265 32.53 -17.93 12.27
C SER A 265 33.19 -19.16 11.67
N LYS A 266 34.13 -19.77 12.41
CA LYS A 266 34.73 -21.07 12.06
C LYS A 266 33.83 -22.26 12.42
N GLN A 267 32.80 -22.05 13.23
CA GLN A 267 31.87 -23.09 13.67
C GLN A 267 30.81 -23.42 12.62
N LEU A 268 30.56 -22.51 11.67
CA LEU A 268 29.58 -22.69 10.62
C LEU A 268 30.24 -23.24 9.35
N SER A 269 29.66 -24.31 8.80
CA SER A 269 30.10 -24.86 7.51
C SER A 269 29.84 -23.87 6.37
N ILE A 270 30.61 -24.00 5.28
CA ILE A 270 30.44 -23.16 4.10
C ILE A 270 29.03 -23.28 3.52
N ASN A 271 28.45 -24.48 3.53
CA ASN A 271 27.10 -24.75 3.03
C ASN A 271 26.03 -23.98 3.82
N ILE A 272 26.17 -23.88 5.14
CA ILE A 272 25.26 -23.10 5.98
C ILE A 272 25.41 -21.61 5.65
N LYS A 273 26.63 -21.11 5.52
CA LYS A 273 26.89 -19.70 5.15
C LYS A 273 26.28 -19.36 3.79
N VAL A 274 26.42 -20.23 2.79
CA VAL A 274 25.80 -20.05 1.46
C VAL A 274 24.27 -20.03 1.57
N ARG A 275 23.66 -20.90 2.38
CA ARG A 275 22.21 -20.87 2.63
C ARG A 275 21.79 -19.52 3.24
N ILE A 276 22.50 -19.05 4.26
CA ILE A 276 22.21 -17.75 4.90
C ILE A 276 22.37 -16.59 3.92
N PHE A 277 23.41 -16.62 3.07
CA PHE A 277 23.61 -15.64 2.01
C PHE A 277 22.41 -15.63 1.04
N ASN A 278 21.99 -16.80 0.57
CA ASN A 278 20.88 -16.92 -0.37
C ASN A 278 19.55 -16.42 0.23
N THR A 279 19.29 -16.68 1.51
CA THR A 279 18.02 -16.30 2.15
C THR A 279 17.97 -14.86 2.63
N ASN A 280 19.11 -14.24 2.98
CA ASN A 280 19.12 -12.89 3.58
C ASN A 280 19.74 -11.82 2.68
N VAL A 281 20.77 -12.16 1.89
CA VAL A 281 21.48 -11.18 1.06
C VAL A 281 20.95 -11.23 -0.37
N LYS A 282 20.93 -12.41 -0.99
CA LYS A 282 20.44 -12.59 -2.36
C LYS A 282 18.95 -12.25 -2.47
N ALA A 283 18.14 -12.61 -1.48
CA ALA A 283 16.71 -12.23 -1.45
C ALA A 283 16.50 -10.70 -1.43
N VAL A 284 17.31 -9.95 -0.68
CA VAL A 284 17.26 -8.48 -0.65
C VAL A 284 17.69 -7.86 -1.98
N LEU A 285 18.74 -8.44 -2.58
CA LEU A 285 19.30 -7.99 -3.86
C LEU A 285 18.30 -8.18 -5.01
N LEU A 286 17.60 -9.32 -5.04
CA LEU A 286 16.75 -9.71 -6.16
C LEU A 286 15.29 -9.30 -6.04
N TYR A 287 14.87 -8.70 -4.91
CA TYR A 287 13.49 -8.24 -4.77
C TYR A 287 13.16 -7.20 -5.87
N GLY A 288 12.13 -7.50 -6.66
CA GLY A 288 11.64 -6.64 -7.74
C GLY A 288 12.50 -6.68 -9.01
N ALA A 289 13.53 -7.53 -9.07
CA ALA A 289 14.41 -7.62 -10.23
C ALA A 289 13.69 -8.06 -11.51
N GLU A 290 12.61 -8.82 -11.38
CA GLU A 290 11.72 -9.20 -12.48
C GLU A 290 10.97 -8.02 -13.11
N THR A 291 10.94 -6.88 -12.43
CA THR A 291 10.27 -5.65 -12.89
C THR A 291 11.23 -4.67 -13.56
N TRP A 292 12.53 -4.95 -13.56
CA TRP A 292 13.52 -4.06 -14.13
C TRP A 292 13.49 -4.08 -15.66
N ARG A 293 13.69 -2.91 -16.24
CA ARG A 293 13.82 -2.74 -17.68
C ARG A 293 15.05 -3.47 -18.19
N THR A 294 14.87 -4.29 -19.22
CA THR A 294 15.93 -5.10 -19.85
C THR A 294 16.51 -4.46 -21.12
N THR A 295 15.91 -3.38 -21.61
CA THR A 295 16.35 -2.68 -22.82
C THR A 295 17.18 -1.44 -22.48
N THR A 296 18.39 -1.36 -23.03
CA THR A 296 19.19 -0.13 -23.03
C THR A 296 18.60 0.87 -24.02
N THR A 297 18.34 2.09 -23.55
CA THR A 297 18.03 3.22 -24.44
C THR A 297 19.25 3.44 -25.34
N THR A 298 19.13 3.09 -26.61
CA THR A 298 20.07 3.56 -27.63
C THR A 298 19.68 5.01 -27.91
N ASN A 299 20.38 5.94 -27.24
CA ASN A 299 20.33 7.36 -27.59
C ASN A 299 21.00 7.59 -28.94
#